data_AF-A0A850MMT5-F1
#
_entry.id   AF-A0A850MMT5-F1
#
_cell.length_a   1.000
_cell.length_b   1.000
_cell.length_c   1.000
_cell.angle_alpha   90.00
_cell.angle_beta   90.00
_cell.angle_gamma   90.00
#
_symmetry.space_group_name_H-M   'P 1'
#
loop_
_entity.id
_entity.type
_entity.pdbx_description
1 polymer ?
#
loop_
_entity_poly.entity_id
_entity_poly.type
_entity_poly.pdbx_seq_one_letter_code
_entity_poly.pdbx_strand_id
1 'polypeptide(L)'
;MKWETKQEIREQIWEKMTEEDIAQFPLPCYGRIPNFVGVEEASKMILKLPEFRKARFIFSAPDYALQNIRKFVLQNRKNLLVATPHIQEFLLLKDIPTRMMRKAVTIKWID
;
A
#
# COMPACT_ATOMS: atom_id res chain seq x y z
N MET A 1 -2.02 -5.71 27.73
CA MET A 1 -0.58 -5.79 27.36
C MET A 1 -0.06 -4.37 27.29
N LYS A 2 1.07 -4.06 27.94
CA LYS A 2 1.66 -2.72 27.96
C LYS A 2 3.05 -2.84 27.34
N TRP A 3 3.24 -2.24 26.17
CA TRP A 3 4.53 -2.18 25.49
C TRP A 3 5.29 -0.95 26.00
N GLU A 4 6.61 -1.04 26.14
CA GLU A 4 7.48 0.06 26.57
C GLU A 4 7.89 0.93 25.39
N THR A 5 8.04 0.35 24.18
CA THR A 5 8.41 1.10 22.98
C THR A 5 7.58 0.77 21.73
N LYS A 6 7.59 1.68 20.76
CA LYS A 6 7.04 1.41 19.41
C LYS A 6 7.80 0.30 18.68
N GLN A 7 9.05 0.03 19.05
CA GLN A 7 9.84 -1.00 18.40
C GLN A 7 9.44 -2.39 18.87
N GLU A 8 9.21 -2.56 20.17
CA GLU A 8 8.76 -3.83 20.75
C GLU A 8 7.44 -4.32 20.13
N ILE A 9 6.45 -3.43 19.99
CA ILE A 9 5.19 -3.80 19.35
C ILE A 9 5.39 -4.16 17.87
N ARG A 10 6.31 -3.51 17.15
CA ARG A 10 6.60 -3.86 15.75
C ARG A 10 7.25 -5.24 15.66
N GLU A 11 8.22 -5.53 16.51
CA GLU A 11 8.90 -6.83 16.55
C GLU A 11 7.93 -7.96 16.85
N GLN A 12 7.07 -7.80 17.87
CA GLN A 12 6.04 -8.78 18.19
C GLN A 12 5.06 -9.01 17.04
N ILE A 13 4.64 -7.95 16.35
CA ILE A 13 3.73 -8.08 15.20
C ILE A 13 4.44 -8.75 14.02
N TRP A 14 5.69 -8.37 13.71
CA TRP A 14 6.45 -9.02 12.64
C TRP A 14 6.72 -10.50 12.91
N GLU A 15 7.06 -10.84 14.15
CA GLU A 15 7.25 -12.22 14.61
C GLU A 15 5.95 -13.01 14.46
N LYS A 16 4.86 -12.52 15.04
CA LYS A 16 3.54 -13.13 14.92
C LYS A 16 3.12 -13.33 13.46
N MET A 17 3.32 -12.33 12.60
CA MET A 17 2.97 -12.42 11.19
C MET A 17 3.79 -13.48 10.44
N THR A 18 5.04 -13.69 10.86
CA THR A 18 5.94 -14.69 10.28
C THR A 18 5.61 -16.10 10.78
N GLU A 19 5.37 -16.25 12.09
CA GLU A 19 4.98 -17.52 12.72
C GLU A 19 3.63 -18.06 12.21
N GLU A 20 2.68 -17.15 11.96
CA GLU A 20 1.35 -17.51 11.45
C GLU A 20 1.29 -17.59 9.92
N ASP A 21 2.40 -17.41 9.21
CA ASP A 21 2.49 -17.41 7.73
C ASP A 21 1.49 -16.44 7.06
N ILE A 22 1.15 -15.34 7.75
CA ILE A 22 0.26 -14.30 7.24
C ILE A 22 1.01 -13.15 6.57
N ALA A 23 2.33 -13.03 6.78
CA ALA A 23 3.16 -12.09 6.05
C ALA A 23 3.26 -12.47 4.57
N GLN A 24 3.16 -11.49 3.68
CA GLN A 24 3.26 -11.70 2.23
C GLN A 24 4.45 -10.96 1.65
N PHE A 25 4.85 -11.34 0.43
CA PHE A 25 5.93 -10.67 -0.28
C PHE A 25 5.72 -9.15 -0.27
N PRO A 26 6.76 -8.36 0.08
CA PRO A 26 8.16 -8.78 0.21
C PRO A 26 8.53 -9.27 1.62
N LEU A 27 9.23 -10.42 1.67
CA LEU A 27 9.76 -11.04 2.89
C LEU A 27 11.30 -10.83 2.99
N PRO A 28 11.89 -10.86 4.20
CA PRO A 28 11.23 -10.87 5.51
C PRO A 28 10.48 -9.55 5.77
N CYS A 29 9.44 -9.59 6.61
CA CYS A 29 8.60 -8.43 6.87
C CYS A 29 9.18 -7.45 7.91
N TYR A 30 10.21 -7.88 8.65
CA TYR A 30 10.94 -7.08 9.64
C TYR A 30 11.49 -5.78 9.05
N GLY A 31 11.35 -4.69 9.81
CA GLY A 31 11.82 -3.36 9.41
C GLY A 31 10.98 -2.69 8.32
N ARG A 32 9.82 -3.25 7.95
CA ARG A 32 8.97 -2.77 6.85
C ARG A 32 7.53 -2.55 7.31
N ILE A 33 6.74 -1.88 6.46
CA ILE A 33 5.28 -1.98 6.52
C ILE A 33 4.89 -3.30 5.86
N PRO A 34 4.45 -4.31 6.63
CA PRO A 34 4.32 -5.67 6.13
C PRO A 34 3.12 -5.78 5.19
N ASN A 35 3.30 -6.51 4.09
CA ASN A 35 2.19 -7.01 3.29
C ASN A 35 1.61 -8.25 3.97
N PHE A 36 0.35 -8.60 3.70
CA PHE A 36 -0.34 -9.65 4.45
C PHE A 36 -1.42 -10.40 3.65
N VAL A 37 -1.75 -11.60 4.11
CA VAL A 37 -2.87 -12.40 3.60
C VAL A 37 -4.18 -11.65 3.78
N GLY A 38 -4.99 -11.50 2.71
CA GLY A 38 -6.24 -10.73 2.75
C GLY A 38 -6.08 -9.23 2.51
N VAL A 39 -4.89 -8.76 2.09
CA VAL A 39 -4.65 -7.35 1.76
C VAL A 39 -5.59 -6.80 0.69
N GLU A 40 -6.02 -7.63 -0.28
CA GLU A 40 -6.96 -7.19 -1.31
C GLU A 40 -8.35 -6.89 -0.72
N GLU A 41 -8.88 -7.80 0.09
CA GLU A 41 -10.16 -7.65 0.79
C GLU A 41 -10.15 -6.45 1.74
N ALA A 42 -9.07 -6.29 2.51
CA ALA A 42 -8.88 -5.11 3.35
C ALA A 42 -8.86 -3.83 2.51
N SER A 43 -8.13 -3.83 1.39
CA SER A 43 -8.04 -2.67 0.49
C SER A 43 -9.39 -2.30 -0.14
N LYS A 44 -10.26 -3.28 -0.44
CA LYS A 44 -11.61 -3.02 -0.98
C LYS A 44 -12.48 -2.17 -0.04
N MET A 45 -12.20 -2.16 1.27
CA MET A 45 -12.97 -1.36 2.22
C MET A 45 -12.89 0.14 1.95
N ILE A 46 -11.81 0.63 1.32
CA ILE A 46 -11.69 2.06 0.97
C ILE A 46 -12.81 2.53 0.04
N LEU A 47 -13.34 1.64 -0.81
CA LEU A 47 -14.43 1.95 -1.75
C LEU A 47 -15.76 2.25 -1.03
N LYS A 48 -15.89 1.83 0.22
CA LYS A 48 -17.06 2.09 1.06
C LYS A 48 -17.02 3.48 1.69
N LEU A 49 -15.86 4.13 1.76
CA LEU A 49 -15.69 5.43 2.41
C LEU A 49 -16.26 6.58 1.56
N PRO A 50 -17.13 7.43 2.13
CA PRO A 50 -17.64 8.60 1.40
C PRO A 50 -16.54 9.59 1.03
N GLU A 51 -15.48 9.70 1.83
CA GLU A 51 -14.31 10.54 1.58
C GLU A 51 -13.60 10.10 0.30
N PHE A 52 -13.37 8.79 0.15
CA PHE A 52 -12.76 8.23 -1.06
C PHE A 52 -13.64 8.51 -2.29
N ARG A 53 -14.96 8.32 -2.17
CA ARG A 53 -15.90 8.59 -3.28
C ARG A 53 -15.84 10.04 -3.74
N LYS A 54 -15.84 10.98 -2.80
CA LYS A 54 -15.80 12.44 -3.07
C LYS A 54 -14.43 12.93 -3.54
N ALA A 55 -13.34 12.32 -3.08
CA ALA A 55 -11.99 12.77 -3.39
C ALA A 55 -11.63 12.61 -4.88
N ARG A 56 -11.04 13.65 -5.47
CA ARG A 56 -10.48 13.61 -6.83
C ARG A 56 -9.00 13.21 -6.84
N PHE A 57 -8.27 13.57 -5.79
CA PHE A 57 -6.86 13.27 -5.59
C PHE A 57 -6.71 12.38 -4.36
N ILE A 58 -5.91 11.33 -4.47
CA ILE A 58 -5.58 10.41 -3.37
C ILE A 58 -4.06 10.30 -3.30
N PHE A 59 -3.51 10.41 -2.10
CA PHE A 59 -2.11 10.11 -1.83
C PHE A 59 -1.92 8.64 -1.42
N SER A 60 -0.82 8.01 -1.84
CA SER A 60 -0.42 6.68 -1.38
C SER A 60 1.09 6.62 -1.18
N ALA A 61 1.52 6.02 -0.05
CA ALA A 61 2.91 5.68 0.20
C ALA A 61 3.37 4.50 -0.69
N PRO A 62 4.69 4.25 -0.85
CA PRO A 62 5.20 3.26 -1.82
C PRO A 62 4.97 1.80 -1.43
N ASP A 63 4.61 1.53 -0.19
CA ASP A 63 4.59 0.19 0.39
C ASP A 63 3.73 -0.80 -0.39
N TYR A 64 4.13 -2.08 -0.35
CA TYR A 64 3.42 -3.17 -1.02
C TYR A 64 2.00 -3.39 -0.49
N ALA A 65 1.80 -3.20 0.82
CA ALA A 65 0.48 -3.28 1.45
C ALA A 65 -0.54 -2.30 0.83
N LEU A 66 -0.06 -1.22 0.21
CA LEU A 66 -0.90 -0.17 -0.40
C LEU A 66 -1.05 -0.32 -1.92
N GLN A 67 -0.44 -1.33 -2.54
CA GLN A 67 -0.50 -1.53 -4.00
C GLN A 67 -1.94 -1.69 -4.50
N ASN A 68 -2.78 -2.43 -3.76
CA ASN A 68 -4.19 -2.61 -4.10
C ASN A 68 -5.00 -1.32 -3.95
N ILE A 69 -4.65 -0.45 -2.99
CA ILE A 69 -5.25 0.89 -2.89
C ILE A 69 -4.91 1.71 -4.13
N ARG A 70 -3.64 1.73 -4.57
CA ARG A 70 -3.23 2.42 -5.81
C ARG A 70 -4.02 1.92 -7.02
N LYS A 71 -4.20 0.60 -7.12
CA LYS A 71 -5.04 -0.03 -8.16
C LYS A 71 -6.48 0.49 -8.10
N PHE A 72 -7.11 0.51 -6.93
CA PHE A 72 -8.48 1.00 -6.79
C PHE A 72 -8.65 2.49 -7.09
N VAL A 73 -7.67 3.32 -6.73
CA VAL A 73 -7.65 4.75 -7.10
C VAL A 73 -7.70 4.91 -8.62
N LEU A 74 -6.79 4.25 -9.34
CA LEU A 74 -6.70 4.36 -10.80
C LEU A 74 -7.94 3.74 -11.50
N GLN A 75 -8.45 2.60 -11.01
CA GLN A 75 -9.67 1.98 -11.55
C GLN A 75 -10.91 2.88 -11.42
N ASN A 76 -10.97 3.70 -10.37
CA ASN A 76 -12.04 4.69 -10.17
C ASN A 76 -11.77 6.02 -10.88
N ARG A 77 -10.80 6.07 -11.81
CA ARG A 77 -10.42 7.25 -12.61
C ARG A 77 -10.09 8.47 -11.74
N LYS A 78 -9.52 8.24 -10.56
CA LYS A 78 -9.04 9.29 -9.65
C LYS A 78 -7.55 9.57 -9.91
N ASN A 79 -7.11 10.78 -9.56
CA ASN A 79 -5.71 11.15 -9.66
C ASN A 79 -4.94 10.57 -8.46
N LEU A 80 -3.87 9.84 -8.73
CA LEU A 80 -3.03 9.23 -7.70
C LEU A 80 -1.73 10.01 -7.55
N LEU A 81 -1.53 10.62 -6.38
CA LEU A 81 -0.22 11.13 -5.97
C LEU A 81 0.49 10.00 -5.22
N VAL A 82 1.68 9.61 -5.66
CA VAL A 82 2.42 8.50 -5.05
C VAL A 82 3.84 8.90 -4.75
N ALA A 83 4.33 8.59 -3.54
CA ALA A 83 5.75 8.70 -3.23
C ALA A 83 6.50 7.49 -3.82
N THR A 84 7.67 7.72 -4.39
CA THR A 84 8.56 6.63 -4.87
C THR A 84 9.25 5.91 -3.70
N PRO A 85 9.84 4.72 -3.91
CA PRO A 85 10.63 4.04 -2.88
C PRO A 85 11.64 4.98 -2.22
N HIS A 86 11.82 4.84 -0.90
CA HIS A 86 12.64 5.75 -0.07
C HIS A 86 12.18 7.23 -0.08
N ILE A 87 10.98 7.51 -0.60
CA ILE A 87 10.39 8.85 -0.68
C ILE A 87 11.33 9.82 -1.42
N GLN A 88 11.94 9.34 -2.52
CA GLN A 88 12.85 10.17 -3.32
C GLN A 88 12.11 11.31 -4.03
N GLU A 89 10.92 11.04 -4.53
CA GLU A 89 10.07 12.02 -5.21
C GLU A 89 8.58 11.66 -5.11
N PHE A 90 7.74 12.57 -5.62
CA PHE A 90 6.29 12.40 -5.71
C PHE A 90 5.82 12.47 -7.16
N LEU A 91 5.10 11.44 -7.59
CA LEU A 91 4.58 11.34 -8.95
C LEU A 91 3.07 11.48 -8.97
N LEU A 92 2.57 12.28 -9.90
CA LEU A 92 1.14 12.37 -10.18
C LEU A 92 0.78 11.45 -11.35
N LEU A 93 0.11 10.34 -11.04
CA LEU A 93 -0.44 9.41 -12.03
C LEU A 93 -1.88 9.80 -12.36
N LYS A 94 -2.09 10.21 -13.61
CA LYS A 94 -3.37 10.68 -14.16
C LYS A 94 -3.55 10.14 -15.57
N ASP A 95 -4.80 9.84 -15.94
CA ASP A 95 -5.20 9.35 -17.26
C ASP A 95 -4.42 8.11 -17.75
N ILE A 96 -4.06 7.22 -16.82
CA ILE A 96 -3.31 5.99 -17.11
C ILE A 96 -4.16 5.03 -17.96
N PRO A 97 -3.72 4.62 -19.16
CA PRO A 97 -4.44 3.63 -19.97
C PRO A 97 -4.58 2.29 -19.23
N THR A 98 -5.71 1.60 -19.42
CA THR A 98 -5.99 0.30 -18.76
C THR A 98 -4.84 -0.71 -18.92
N ARG A 99 -4.25 -0.78 -20.14
CA ARG A 99 -3.11 -1.65 -20.46
C ARG A 99 -1.86 -1.35 -19.61
N MET A 100 -1.72 -0.13 -19.12
CA MET A 100 -0.58 0.32 -18.31
C MET A 100 -0.86 0.24 -16.81
N MET A 101 -2.10 0.01 -16.35
CA MET A 101 -2.44 0.03 -14.92
C MET A 101 -1.61 -0.96 -14.10
N ARG A 102 -1.43 -2.19 -14.59
CA ARG A 102 -0.65 -3.22 -13.88
C ARG A 102 0.79 -2.78 -13.65
N LYS A 103 1.38 -2.09 -14.64
CA LYS A 103 2.66 -1.41 -14.47
C LYS A 103 2.42 -0.28 -13.46
N ALA A 104 1.69 0.79 -13.81
CA ALA A 104 1.42 2.01 -13.03
C ALA A 104 1.16 1.87 -11.50
N VAL A 105 0.68 0.74 -10.99
CA VAL A 105 0.51 0.51 -9.55
C VAL A 105 1.77 0.04 -8.81
N THR A 106 2.76 -0.56 -9.48
CA THR A 106 3.95 -1.12 -8.79
C THR A 106 5.00 -0.08 -8.43
N ILE A 107 4.95 1.10 -9.05
CA ILE A 107 5.87 2.26 -8.98
C ILE A 107 7.38 1.95 -9.09
N LYS A 108 7.74 0.72 -9.45
CA LYS A 108 9.13 0.18 -9.49
C LYS A 108 9.84 0.34 -10.84
N TRP A 109 9.28 1.10 -11.78
CA TRP A 109 9.94 1.39 -13.07
C TRP A 109 10.45 2.83 -13.15
N ILE A 110 10.38 3.56 -12.04
CA ILE A 110 10.93 4.92 -11.93
C ILE A 110 12.37 4.89 -11.37
N ASP A 111 12.87 3.71 -10.99
CA ASP A 111 14.28 3.50 -10.62
C ASP A 111 15.21 3.50 -11.85
#